data_AF-A0A927TGR5-F1
#
_entry.id   AF-A0A927TGR5-F1
#
_cell.length_a   1.000
_cell.length_b   1.000
_cell.length_c   1.000
_cell.angle_alpha   90.00
_cell.angle_beta   90.00
_cell.angle_gamma   90.00
#
_symmetry.space_group_name_H-M   'P 1'
#
loop_
_entity.id
_entity.type
_entity.pdbx_description
1 polymer ?
#
loop_
_entity_poly.entity_id
_entity_poly.type
_entity_poly.pdbx_seq_one_letter_code
_entity_poly.pdbx_strand_id
1 'polypeptide(L)'
;DSYDKITYEADKELADIAYSEAQNAYYASKSGICAEFSGVVTEVSAVEGSTVSEGTQLLTLESTEQVKVSFSASKQDVAKLESGQTVEIAISGNSYSGTVSKINRMATMNTSNTPMVGVEVHIDNPDDKIILGLDAKLKINTRSVQDVLMIPVEAINADRDGDFLYVVEKGIAVRKPVVCGISNDTHTEILEGITEQDQIILTYIGMLEEGMAVTIMPEM
;
A
#
# COMPACT_ATOMS: atom_id res chain seq x y z
N ASP A 1 -38.02 -9.04 -63.06
CA ASP A 1 -38.60 -9.66 -61.86
C ASP A 1 -38.51 -8.73 -60.65
N SER A 2 -39.36 -8.90 -59.62
CA SER A 2 -39.23 -8.12 -58.38
C SER A 2 -37.98 -8.51 -57.58
N TYR A 3 -37.47 -9.72 -57.82
CA TYR A 3 -36.27 -10.27 -57.21
C TYR A 3 -35.02 -9.46 -57.61
N ASP A 4 -34.87 -9.12 -58.89
CA ASP A 4 -33.73 -8.32 -59.39
C ASP A 4 -33.71 -6.89 -58.86
N LYS A 5 -34.89 -6.32 -58.59
CA LYS A 5 -35.00 -4.98 -57.98
C LYS A 5 -34.58 -4.99 -56.52
N ILE A 6 -34.99 -6.01 -55.76
CA ILE A 6 -34.62 -6.17 -54.35
C ILE A 6 -33.11 -6.39 -54.20
N THR A 7 -32.51 -7.21 -55.06
CA THR A 7 -31.05 -7.43 -55.04
C THR A 7 -30.28 -6.17 -55.44
N TYR A 8 -30.76 -5.44 -56.46
CA TYR A 8 -30.14 -4.18 -56.87
C TYR A 8 -30.20 -3.09 -55.78
N GLU A 9 -31.33 -2.97 -55.09
CA GLU A 9 -31.48 -2.03 -53.96
C GLU A 9 -30.58 -2.41 -52.79
N ALA A 10 -30.48 -3.71 -52.46
CA ALA A 10 -29.58 -4.20 -51.41
C ALA A 10 -28.10 -3.97 -51.75
N ASP A 11 -27.69 -4.22 -53.00
CA ASP A 11 -26.32 -3.98 -53.46
C ASP A 11 -25.96 -2.48 -53.42
N LYS A 12 -26.91 -1.62 -53.78
CA LYS A 12 -26.74 -0.16 -53.69
C LYS A 12 -26.59 0.30 -52.24
N GLU A 13 -27.43 -0.21 -51.34
CA GLU A 13 -27.38 0.13 -49.92
C GLU A 13 -26.06 -0.33 -49.28
N LEU A 14 -25.58 -1.53 -49.61
CA LEU A 14 -24.26 -2.03 -49.21
C LEU A 14 -23.12 -1.13 -49.71
N ALA A 15 -23.18 -0.68 -50.97
CA ALA A 15 -22.19 0.23 -51.54
C ALA A 15 -22.20 1.60 -50.86
N ASP A 16 -23.38 2.14 -50.54
CA ASP A 16 -23.54 3.42 -49.84
C ASP A 16 -23.01 3.33 -48.38
N ILE A 17 -23.27 2.22 -47.69
CA ILE A 17 -22.73 1.93 -46.35
C ILE A 17 -21.19 1.87 -46.40
N ALA A 18 -20.63 1.07 -47.31
CA ALA A 18 -19.18 0.92 -47.44
C ALA A 18 -18.49 2.26 -47.78
N TYR A 19 -19.12 3.09 -48.62
CA TYR A 19 -18.63 4.43 -48.94
C TYR A 19 -18.65 5.36 -47.72
N SER A 20 -19.75 5.35 -46.95
CA SER A 20 -19.87 6.15 -45.74
C SER A 20 -18.85 5.73 -44.67
N GLU A 21 -18.63 4.43 -44.50
CA GLU A 21 -17.62 3.89 -43.58
C GLU A 21 -16.21 4.33 -43.98
N ALA A 22 -15.87 4.23 -45.28
CA ALA A 22 -14.59 4.69 -45.81
C ALA A 22 -14.38 6.20 -45.63
N GLN A 23 -15.41 7.02 -45.85
CA GLN A 23 -15.35 8.46 -45.55
C GLN A 23 -15.11 8.72 -44.06
N ASN A 24 -15.87 8.07 -43.18
CA ASN A 24 -15.75 8.25 -41.73
C ASN A 24 -14.35 7.85 -41.24
N ALA A 25 -13.81 6.73 -41.71
CA ALA A 25 -12.46 6.30 -41.40
C ALA A 25 -11.40 7.30 -41.89
N TYR A 26 -11.57 7.88 -43.08
CA TYR A 26 -10.68 8.91 -43.61
C TYR A 26 -10.69 10.19 -42.75
N TYR A 27 -11.87 10.69 -42.38
CA TYR A 27 -11.99 11.89 -41.54
C TYR A 27 -11.53 11.67 -40.10
N ALA A 28 -11.76 10.48 -39.54
CA ALA A 28 -11.25 10.09 -38.23
C ALA A 28 -9.71 10.03 -38.24
N SER A 29 -9.12 9.40 -39.26
CA SER A 29 -7.67 9.34 -39.44
C SER A 29 -7.05 10.74 -39.55
N LYS A 30 -7.70 11.65 -40.28
CA LYS A 30 -7.23 13.03 -40.46
C LYS A 30 -7.31 13.86 -39.16
N SER A 31 -8.25 13.55 -38.28
CA SER A 31 -8.41 14.24 -36.99
C SER A 31 -7.33 13.84 -35.98
N GLY A 32 -6.58 12.77 -36.24
CA GLY A 32 -5.54 12.27 -35.36
C GLY A 32 -6.10 11.57 -34.12
N ILE A 33 -5.20 11.20 -33.21
CA ILE A 33 -5.52 10.55 -31.94
C ILE A 33 -5.24 11.53 -30.81
N CYS A 34 -6.22 11.77 -29.95
CA CYS A 34 -6.09 12.61 -28.77
C CYS A 34 -6.14 11.75 -27.50
N ALA A 35 -5.37 12.15 -26.49
CA ALA A 35 -5.42 11.50 -25.19
C ALA A 35 -6.74 11.79 -24.47
N GLU A 36 -7.32 10.77 -23.83
CA GLU A 36 -8.54 10.91 -23.03
C GLU A 36 -8.28 11.45 -21.61
N PHE A 37 -7.01 11.50 -21.20
CA PHE A 37 -6.58 11.93 -19.86
C PHE A 37 -5.17 12.55 -19.87
N SER A 38 -4.85 13.29 -18.81
CA SER A 38 -3.53 13.87 -18.58
C SER A 38 -2.52 12.79 -18.16
N GLY A 39 -1.34 12.78 -18.79
CA GLY A 39 -0.33 11.78 -18.49
C GLY A 39 1.04 12.06 -19.10
N VAL A 40 1.95 11.11 -18.93
CA VAL A 40 3.29 11.12 -19.51
C VAL A 40 3.39 10.02 -20.55
N VAL A 41 3.89 10.37 -21.73
CA VAL A 41 4.19 9.40 -22.79
C VAL A 41 5.45 8.64 -22.38
N THR A 42 5.31 7.35 -22.09
CA THR A 42 6.41 6.49 -21.65
C THR A 42 7.05 5.71 -22.80
N GLU A 43 6.31 5.53 -23.89
CA GLU A 43 6.79 4.85 -25.08
C GLU A 43 6.17 5.47 -26.34
N VAL A 44 6.98 5.62 -27.39
CA VAL A 44 6.52 5.97 -28.73
C VAL A 44 7.09 4.94 -29.70
N SER A 45 6.22 4.08 -30.23
CA SER A 45 6.58 3.03 -31.18
C SER A 45 6.32 3.47 -32.63
N ALA A 46 5.52 4.53 -32.82
CA ALA A 46 5.25 5.10 -34.13
C ALA A 46 6.49 5.79 -34.72
N VAL A 47 6.75 5.56 -36.01
CA VAL A 47 7.85 6.17 -36.76
C VAL A 47 7.28 7.03 -37.88
N GLU A 48 7.77 8.26 -38.00
CA GLU A 48 7.34 9.19 -39.04
C GLU A 48 7.51 8.57 -40.44
N GLY A 49 6.49 8.73 -41.30
CA GLY A 49 6.47 8.19 -42.66
C GLY A 49 6.19 6.68 -42.76
N SER A 50 6.06 5.97 -41.64
CA SER A 50 5.70 4.55 -41.66
C SER A 50 4.19 4.36 -41.83
N THR A 51 3.82 3.28 -42.51
CA THR A 51 2.42 2.82 -42.56
C THR A 51 2.11 2.02 -41.29
N VAL A 52 0.96 2.27 -40.69
CA VAL A 52 0.47 1.55 -39.50
C VAL A 52 -0.82 0.83 -39.84
N SER A 53 -1.03 -0.35 -39.25
CA SER A 53 -2.28 -1.11 -39.42
C SER A 53 -3.18 -0.89 -38.21
N GLU A 54 -4.49 -1.09 -38.40
CA GLU A 54 -5.45 -1.05 -37.29
C GLU A 54 -5.04 -2.04 -36.18
N GLY A 55 -5.16 -1.61 -34.92
CA GLY A 55 -4.71 -2.37 -33.75
C GLY A 55 -3.21 -2.27 -33.44
N THR A 56 -2.40 -1.58 -34.25
CA THR A 56 -1.00 -1.33 -33.93
C THR A 56 -0.89 -0.32 -32.78
N GLN A 57 -0.17 -0.67 -31.71
CA GLN A 57 0.15 0.26 -30.63
C GLN A 57 1.13 1.32 -31.13
N LEU A 58 0.74 2.60 -31.01
CA LEU A 58 1.55 3.73 -31.48
C LEU A 58 2.36 4.37 -30.36
N LEU A 59 1.78 4.44 -29.17
CA LEU A 59 2.36 5.05 -27.99
C LEU A 59 1.74 4.45 -26.72
N THR A 60 2.41 4.66 -25.60
CA THR A 60 1.92 4.36 -24.25
C THR A 60 1.83 5.67 -23.48
N LEU A 61 0.65 5.97 -22.94
CA LEU A 61 0.40 7.14 -22.11
C LEU A 61 0.05 6.67 -20.70
N GLU A 62 0.85 7.06 -19.72
CA GLU A 62 0.63 6.71 -18.31
C GLU A 62 0.06 7.89 -17.54
N SER A 63 -0.97 7.66 -16.73
CA SER A 63 -1.61 8.73 -15.94
C SER A 63 -0.69 9.22 -14.84
N THR A 64 -0.63 10.55 -14.67
CA THR A 64 0.05 11.20 -13.53
C THR A 64 -0.88 11.55 -12.38
N GLU A 65 -2.19 11.39 -12.57
CA GLU A 65 -3.20 11.71 -11.56
C GLU A 65 -3.56 10.49 -10.70
N GLN A 66 -3.56 9.30 -11.32
CA GLN A 66 -3.92 8.04 -10.67
C GLN A 66 -2.67 7.19 -10.43
N VAL A 67 -1.75 7.72 -9.62
CA VAL A 67 -0.48 7.04 -9.34
C VAL A 67 -0.65 6.00 -8.24
N LYS A 68 0.01 4.85 -8.42
CA LYS A 68 0.00 3.76 -7.44
C LYS A 68 1.37 3.12 -7.30
N VAL A 69 1.63 2.57 -6.12
CA VAL A 69 2.75 1.67 -5.87
C VAL A 69 2.23 0.24 -5.87
N SER A 70 2.89 -0.63 -6.63
CA SER A 70 2.57 -2.07 -6.65
C SER A 70 3.71 -2.86 -6.01
N PHE A 71 3.38 -3.79 -5.12
CA PHE A 71 4.36 -4.68 -4.48
C PHE A 71 3.80 -6.09 -4.30
N SER A 72 4.67 -7.03 -3.97
CA SER A 72 4.32 -8.42 -3.70
C SER A 72 4.55 -8.75 -2.23
N ALA A 73 3.51 -9.20 -1.54
CA ALA A 73 3.52 -9.57 -0.14
C ALA A 73 3.63 -11.09 0.05
N SER A 74 4.37 -11.53 1.06
CA SER A 74 4.42 -12.95 1.44
C SER A 74 3.10 -13.40 2.08
N LYS A 75 2.92 -14.72 2.27
CA LYS A 75 1.77 -15.27 3.02
C LYS A 75 1.64 -14.68 4.43
N GLN A 76 2.75 -14.41 5.11
CA GLN A 76 2.74 -13.87 6.48
C GLN A 76 2.39 -12.38 6.49
N ASP A 77 2.86 -11.63 5.50
CA ASP A 77 2.64 -10.19 5.42
C ASP A 77 1.22 -9.88 4.94
N VAL A 78 0.75 -10.58 3.90
CA VAL A 78 -0.59 -10.35 3.35
C VAL A 78 -1.70 -10.65 4.38
N ALA A 79 -1.44 -11.54 5.34
CA ALA A 79 -2.37 -11.83 6.43
C ALA A 79 -2.57 -10.65 7.40
N LYS A 80 -1.68 -9.66 7.38
CA LYS A 80 -1.75 -8.44 8.20
C LYS A 80 -2.24 -7.22 7.40
N LEU A 81 -2.41 -7.38 6.08
CA LEU A 81 -2.81 -6.31 5.19
C LEU A 81 -4.32 -6.31 4.99
N GLU A 82 -4.89 -5.10 5.03
CA GLU A 82 -6.31 -4.85 4.80
C GLU A 82 -6.47 -3.67 3.84
N SER A 83 -7.48 -3.75 2.97
CA SER A 83 -7.83 -2.63 2.10
C SER A 83 -8.27 -1.43 2.95
N GLY A 84 -7.82 -0.23 2.57
CA GLY A 84 -8.08 1.01 3.30
C GLY A 84 -7.05 1.37 4.37
N GLN A 85 -6.07 0.49 4.66
CA GLN A 85 -4.97 0.84 5.57
C GLN A 85 -4.17 2.04 5.03
N THR A 86 -3.84 2.95 5.94
CA THR A 86 -2.97 4.10 5.65
C THR A 86 -1.53 3.64 5.47
N VAL A 87 -0.86 4.23 4.47
CA VAL A 87 0.52 3.93 4.09
C VAL A 87 1.32 5.22 4.03
N GLU A 88 2.48 5.24 4.67
CA GLU A 88 3.52 6.25 4.43
C GLU A 88 4.41 5.77 3.29
N ILE A 89 4.62 6.63 2.29
CA ILE A 89 5.30 6.31 1.05
C ILE A 89 6.48 7.25 0.89
N ALA A 90 7.68 6.72 0.65
CA ALA A 90 8.85 7.53 0.34
C ALA A 90 9.38 7.19 -1.05
N ILE A 91 9.47 8.20 -1.93
CA ILE A 91 9.93 8.10 -3.32
C ILE A 91 10.97 9.19 -3.56
N SER A 92 12.20 8.81 -3.94
CA SER A 92 13.28 9.75 -4.28
C SER A 92 13.53 10.83 -3.20
N GLY A 93 13.34 10.48 -1.92
CA GLY A 93 13.51 11.40 -0.78
C GLY A 93 12.28 12.27 -0.45
N ASN A 94 11.22 12.23 -1.26
CA ASN A 94 9.95 12.87 -0.97
C ASN A 94 9.01 11.91 -0.23
N SER A 95 8.16 12.45 0.64
CA SER A 95 7.19 11.67 1.43
C SER A 95 5.77 11.95 0.95
N TYR A 96 4.97 10.90 0.85
CA TYR A 96 3.57 10.93 0.45
C TYR A 96 2.75 10.06 1.40
N SER A 97 1.45 10.33 1.48
CA SER A 97 0.48 9.41 2.07
C SER A 97 -0.20 8.61 0.98
N GLY A 98 -0.76 7.49 1.38
CA GLY A 98 -1.59 6.70 0.50
C GLY A 98 -2.43 5.69 1.27
N THR A 99 -3.18 4.91 0.51
CA THR A 99 -4.05 3.87 1.05
C THR A 99 -3.91 2.57 0.28
N VAL A 100 -3.98 1.45 0.99
CA VAL A 100 -4.02 0.13 0.35
C VAL A 100 -5.32 0.02 -0.46
N SER A 101 -5.22 0.13 -1.78
CA SER A 101 -6.38 0.19 -2.67
C SER A 101 -6.82 -1.20 -3.14
N LYS A 102 -5.88 -2.15 -3.24
CA LYS A 102 -6.18 -3.50 -3.72
C LYS A 102 -5.21 -4.54 -3.17
N ILE A 103 -5.76 -5.69 -2.80
CA ILE A 103 -4.98 -6.89 -2.47
C ILE A 103 -5.53 -8.03 -3.33
N ASN A 104 -4.70 -8.55 -4.24
CA ASN A 104 -5.10 -9.59 -5.19
C ASN A 104 -5.59 -10.85 -4.46
N ARG A 105 -6.57 -11.53 -5.06
CA ARG A 105 -7.16 -12.76 -4.50
C ARG A 105 -6.48 -14.04 -5.02
N MET A 106 -5.48 -13.89 -5.88
CA MET A 106 -4.71 -14.99 -6.46
C MET A 106 -3.22 -14.73 -6.24
N ALA A 107 -2.50 -15.74 -5.75
CA ALA A 107 -1.06 -15.67 -5.58
C ALA A 107 -0.33 -16.03 -6.88
N THR A 108 0.83 -15.43 -7.10
CA THR A 108 1.76 -15.75 -8.19
C THR A 108 3.09 -16.21 -7.61
N MET A 109 3.80 -17.08 -8.33
CA MET A 109 5.12 -17.53 -7.89
C MET A 109 6.16 -16.45 -8.20
N ASN A 110 7.00 -16.12 -7.22
CA ASN A 110 8.20 -15.33 -7.48
C ASN A 110 9.29 -16.17 -8.18
N THR A 111 10.43 -15.54 -8.48
CA THR A 111 11.58 -16.19 -9.15
C THR A 111 12.16 -17.37 -8.37
N SER A 112 11.93 -17.45 -7.06
CA SER A 112 12.33 -18.55 -6.17
C SER A 112 11.20 -19.54 -5.90
N ASN A 113 10.14 -19.55 -6.72
CA ASN A 113 9.00 -20.45 -6.61
C ASN A 113 8.23 -20.35 -5.27
N THR A 114 8.26 -19.16 -4.66
CA THR A 114 7.52 -18.85 -3.43
C THR A 114 6.23 -18.11 -3.77
N PRO A 115 5.06 -18.54 -3.27
CA PRO A 115 3.79 -17.85 -3.53
C PRO A 115 3.76 -16.46 -2.91
N MET A 116 3.52 -15.43 -3.72
CA MET A 116 3.38 -14.04 -3.33
C MET A 116 2.00 -13.50 -3.74
N VAL A 117 1.47 -12.54 -3.00
CA VAL A 117 0.21 -11.86 -3.34
C VAL A 117 0.52 -10.42 -3.77
N GLY A 118 0.03 -10.03 -4.95
CA GLY A 118 0.15 -8.66 -5.43
C GLY A 118 -0.73 -7.70 -4.64
N VAL A 119 -0.18 -6.56 -4.27
CA VAL A 119 -0.85 -5.49 -3.51
C VAL A 119 -0.60 -4.16 -4.22
N GLU A 120 -1.62 -3.32 -4.27
CA GLU A 120 -1.57 -1.97 -4.82
C GLU A 120 -1.91 -0.95 -3.72
N VAL A 121 -1.13 0.14 -3.68
CA VAL A 121 -1.31 1.29 -2.81
C VAL A 121 -1.53 2.51 -3.68
N HIS A 122 -2.67 3.19 -3.52
CA HIS A 122 -2.92 4.46 -4.18
C HIS A 122 -2.15 5.58 -3.46
N ILE A 123 -1.51 6.47 -4.21
CA ILE A 123 -0.83 7.65 -3.66
C ILE A 123 -1.80 8.82 -3.64
N ASP A 124 -1.95 9.46 -2.49
CA ASP A 124 -2.80 10.65 -2.37
C ASP A 124 -2.06 11.88 -2.91
N ASN A 125 -2.74 12.69 -3.71
CA ASN A 125 -2.23 13.97 -4.25
C ASN A 125 -0.83 13.85 -4.88
N PRO A 126 -0.64 12.99 -5.90
CA PRO A 126 0.64 12.86 -6.58
C PRO A 126 1.07 14.20 -7.21
N ASP A 127 2.38 14.49 -7.19
CA ASP A 127 2.96 15.67 -7.82
C ASP A 127 3.95 15.27 -8.94
N ASP A 128 4.49 16.28 -9.62
CA ASP A 128 5.40 16.13 -10.75
C ASP A 128 6.81 15.64 -10.36
N LYS A 129 7.11 15.52 -9.06
CA LYS A 129 8.38 14.95 -8.57
C LYS A 129 8.37 13.43 -8.58
N ILE A 130 7.20 12.81 -8.74
CA ILE A 130 7.09 11.36 -8.85
C ILE A 130 7.51 10.94 -10.26
N ILE A 131 8.61 10.19 -10.34
CA ILE A 131 9.06 9.56 -11.58
C ILE A 131 8.49 8.13 -11.61
N LEU A 132 7.61 7.86 -12.56
CA LEU A 132 7.01 6.55 -12.76
C LEU A 132 8.10 5.49 -13.05
N GLY A 133 7.92 4.30 -12.49
CA GLY A 133 8.85 3.18 -12.65
C GLY A 133 10.03 3.17 -11.66
N LEU A 134 10.19 4.18 -10.81
CA LEU A 134 11.15 4.14 -9.71
C LEU A 134 10.64 3.29 -8.53
N ASP A 135 11.59 2.89 -7.67
CA ASP A 135 11.30 2.23 -6.42
C ASP A 135 10.70 3.19 -5.38
N ALA A 136 9.86 2.63 -4.51
CA ALA A 136 9.24 3.32 -3.40
C ALA A 136 9.42 2.51 -2.11
N LYS A 137 9.65 3.20 -0.99
CA LYS A 137 9.63 2.59 0.34
C LYS A 137 8.26 2.79 0.96
N LEU A 138 7.66 1.71 1.44
CA LEU A 138 6.34 1.72 2.05
C LEU A 138 6.45 1.37 3.54
N LYS A 139 5.75 2.13 4.37
CA LYS A 139 5.48 1.79 5.77
C LYS A 139 3.97 1.70 5.95
N ILE A 140 3.50 0.47 6.14
CA ILE A 140 2.07 0.15 6.24
C ILE A 140 1.74 -0.12 7.71
N ASN A 141 0.79 0.63 8.25
CA ASN A 141 0.34 0.43 9.63
C ASN A 141 -0.69 -0.70 9.66
N THR A 142 -0.25 -1.90 10.05
CA THR A 142 -1.06 -3.13 9.94
C THR A 142 -2.05 -3.33 11.09
N ARG A 143 -1.72 -2.83 12.29
CA ARG A 143 -2.60 -2.83 13.46
C ARG A 143 -2.36 -1.55 14.23
N SER A 144 -3.44 -0.93 14.68
CA SER A 144 -3.42 0.17 15.64
C SER A 144 -4.49 -0.12 16.67
N VAL A 145 -4.12 0.02 17.93
CA VAL A 145 -5.05 0.01 19.06
C VAL A 145 -5.00 1.40 19.67
N GLN A 146 -6.15 1.92 20.06
CA GLN A 146 -6.30 3.22 20.71
C GLN A 146 -6.83 2.99 22.13
N ASP A 147 -6.62 3.97 23.01
CA ASP A 147 -7.07 3.94 24.40
C ASP A 147 -6.54 2.72 25.17
N VAL A 148 -5.23 2.46 25.03
CA VAL A 148 -4.54 1.34 25.71
C VAL A 148 -3.45 1.84 26.64
N LEU A 149 -3.19 1.07 27.71
CA LEU A 149 -2.04 1.30 28.56
C LEU A 149 -0.78 0.82 27.84
N MET A 150 0.13 1.75 27.53
CA MET A 150 1.39 1.44 26.84
C MET A 150 2.57 1.65 27.78
N ILE A 151 3.52 0.73 27.73
CA ILE A 151 4.77 0.81 28.50
C ILE A 151 5.96 0.62 27.57
N PRO A 152 7.08 1.34 27.79
CA PRO A 152 8.32 1.11 27.05
C PRO A 152 8.76 -0.35 27.11
N VAL A 153 9.18 -0.91 25.98
CA VAL A 153 9.58 -2.33 25.89
C VAL A 153 10.70 -2.68 26.87
N GLU A 154 11.54 -1.72 27.22
CA GLU A 154 12.68 -1.88 28.13
C GLU A 154 12.28 -2.09 29.60
N ALA A 155 11.06 -1.69 29.98
CA ALA A 155 10.57 -1.91 31.33
C ALA A 155 10.10 -3.35 31.55
N ILE A 156 9.72 -4.04 30.47
CA ILE A 156 9.18 -5.40 30.50
C ILE A 156 10.31 -6.41 30.66
N ASN A 157 10.22 -7.20 31.72
CA ASN A 157 11.13 -8.29 32.00
C ASN A 157 10.43 -9.61 31.67
N ALA A 158 11.20 -10.63 31.27
CA ALA A 158 10.67 -11.95 30.97
C ALA A 158 11.51 -13.03 31.67
N ASP A 159 10.82 -13.99 32.30
CA ASP A 159 11.45 -15.18 32.85
C ASP A 159 10.68 -16.46 32.46
N ARG A 160 10.84 -17.54 33.23
CA ARG A 160 10.20 -18.83 32.94
C ARG A 160 8.68 -18.83 33.20
N ASP A 161 8.21 -17.91 34.05
CA ASP A 161 6.81 -17.82 34.47
C ASP A 161 6.02 -16.81 33.63
N GLY A 162 6.71 -16.04 32.78
CA GLY A 162 6.12 -15.12 31.81
C GLY A 162 6.69 -13.70 31.89
N ASP A 163 5.95 -12.76 31.32
CA ASP A 163 6.30 -11.34 31.32
C ASP A 163 5.90 -10.69 32.66
N PHE A 164 6.75 -9.79 33.15
CA PHE A 164 6.51 -9.07 34.39
C PHE A 164 7.14 -7.67 34.38
N LEU A 165 6.66 -6.82 35.29
CA LEU A 165 7.17 -5.49 35.56
C LEU A 165 7.53 -5.36 37.03
N TYR A 166 8.38 -4.39 37.36
CA TYR A 166 8.55 -3.92 38.73
C TYR A 166 7.76 -2.64 38.95
N VAL A 167 6.89 -2.66 39.95
CA VAL A 167 6.15 -1.48 40.42
C VAL A 167 6.65 -1.04 41.78
N VAL A 168 6.46 0.23 42.11
CA VAL A 168 6.79 0.78 43.43
C VAL A 168 5.55 0.76 44.31
N GLU A 169 5.54 -0.11 45.32
CA GLU A 169 4.49 -0.12 46.35
C GLU A 169 5.11 0.23 47.70
N LYS A 170 4.68 1.36 48.30
CA LYS A 170 5.16 1.82 49.62
C LYS A 170 6.70 1.95 49.70
N GLY A 171 7.34 2.35 48.60
CA GLY A 171 8.80 2.53 48.51
C GLY A 171 9.59 1.24 48.32
N ILE A 172 8.92 0.14 47.94
CA ILE A 172 9.53 -1.17 47.70
C ILE A 172 9.22 -1.60 46.27
N ALA A 173 10.19 -2.21 45.59
CA ALA A 173 10.00 -2.84 44.29
C ALA A 173 9.20 -4.13 44.45
N VAL A 174 8.05 -4.21 43.79
CA VAL A 174 7.18 -5.38 43.77
C VAL A 174 7.11 -5.92 42.36
N ARG A 175 7.34 -7.22 42.21
CA ARG A 175 7.20 -7.92 40.93
C ARG A 175 5.71 -8.12 40.63
N LYS A 176 5.22 -7.57 39.52
CA LYS A 176 3.86 -7.81 39.03
C LYS A 176 3.91 -8.55 37.69
N PRO A 177 3.33 -9.76 37.59
CA PRO A 177 3.15 -10.41 36.31
C PRO A 177 2.19 -9.58 35.45
N VAL A 178 2.45 -9.52 34.15
CA VAL A 178 1.63 -8.77 33.20
C VAL A 178 1.25 -9.61 32.00
N VAL A 179 0.12 -9.27 31.37
CA VAL A 179 -0.29 -9.84 30.09
C VAL A 179 -0.06 -8.78 29.02
N CYS A 180 0.88 -9.05 28.11
CA CYS A 180 1.22 -8.14 27.01
C CYS A 180 0.28 -8.34 25.80
N GLY A 181 -0.10 -7.23 25.17
CA GLY A 181 -0.89 -7.17 23.94
C GLY A 181 0.01 -6.99 22.72
N ILE A 182 -0.41 -6.13 21.78
CA ILE A 182 0.44 -5.80 20.63
C ILE A 182 1.59 -4.87 21.03
N SER A 183 2.72 -5.02 20.35
CA SER A 183 3.91 -4.20 20.57
C SER A 183 4.42 -3.60 19.26
N ASN A 184 5.10 -2.47 19.39
CA ASN A 184 5.92 -1.85 18.35
C ASN A 184 7.38 -1.79 18.83
N ASP A 185 8.25 -1.14 18.06
CA ASP A 185 9.70 -1.09 18.35
C ASP A 185 10.06 -0.40 19.68
N THR A 186 9.13 0.35 20.28
CA THR A 186 9.39 1.20 21.46
C THR A 186 8.45 0.93 22.62
N HIS A 187 7.21 0.49 22.36
CA HIS A 187 6.17 0.33 23.37
C HIS A 187 5.39 -0.98 23.18
N THR A 188 4.92 -1.51 24.30
CA THR A 188 4.03 -2.69 24.37
C THR A 188 2.75 -2.31 25.09
N GLU A 189 1.62 -2.74 24.54
CA GLU A 189 0.31 -2.70 25.19
C GLU A 189 0.29 -3.65 26.39
N ILE A 190 -0.26 -3.20 27.53
CA ILE A 190 -0.53 -4.04 28.69
C ILE A 190 -2.04 -4.27 28.81
N LEU A 191 -2.44 -5.54 28.75
CA LEU A 191 -3.84 -5.98 28.85
C LEU A 191 -4.25 -6.20 30.31
N GLU A 192 -3.36 -6.78 31.12
CA GLU A 192 -3.63 -7.11 32.53
C GLU A 192 -2.36 -6.99 33.38
N GLY A 193 -2.54 -6.80 34.69
CA GLY A 193 -1.48 -6.86 35.71
C GLY A 193 -1.18 -5.54 36.40
N ILE A 194 -1.45 -4.41 35.75
CA ILE A 194 -1.24 -3.06 36.28
C ILE A 194 -2.32 -2.08 35.80
N THR A 195 -2.30 -0.87 36.35
CA THR A 195 -3.21 0.24 36.07
C THR A 195 -2.42 1.53 35.83
N GLU A 196 -3.09 2.56 35.28
CA GLU A 196 -2.48 3.90 35.09
C GLU A 196 -1.99 4.55 36.40
N GLN A 197 -2.43 4.06 37.55
CA GLN A 197 -2.03 4.58 38.86
C GLN A 197 -0.76 3.90 39.41
N ASP A 198 -0.31 2.80 38.80
CA ASP A 198 0.88 2.09 39.23
C ASP A 198 2.16 2.82 38.76
N GLN A 199 3.10 3.04 39.69
CA GLN A 199 4.41 3.59 39.37
C GLN A 199 5.36 2.46 38.97
N ILE A 200 5.77 2.42 37.70
CA ILE A 200 6.67 1.41 37.17
C ILE A 200 8.14 1.84 37.27
N ILE A 201 9.04 0.87 37.36
CA ILE A 201 10.49 1.12 37.32
C ILE A 201 10.98 0.90 35.89
N LEU A 202 11.31 1.99 35.18
CA LEU A 202 11.84 1.96 33.81
C LEU A 202 13.33 1.61 33.75
N THR A 203 14.11 2.13 34.70
CA THR A 203 15.56 1.99 34.71
C THR A 203 16.06 1.93 36.15
N TYR A 204 17.10 1.14 36.40
CA TYR A 204 17.72 0.98 37.71
C TYR A 204 19.24 0.82 37.57
N ILE A 205 19.98 1.17 38.63
CA ILE A 205 21.43 1.02 38.68
C ILE A 205 21.76 -0.22 39.51
N GLY A 206 22.40 -1.22 38.91
CA GLY A 206 22.78 -2.48 39.58
C GLY A 206 21.77 -3.60 39.35
N MET A 207 21.51 -4.42 40.37
CA MET A 207 20.46 -5.45 40.34
C MET A 207 19.20 -4.92 41.00
N LEU A 208 18.06 -5.25 40.42
CA LEU A 208 16.74 -5.01 40.99
C LEU A 208 16.07 -6.36 41.24
N GLU A 209 15.69 -6.61 42.49
CA GLU A 209 14.94 -7.79 42.89
C GLU A 209 13.69 -7.37 43.68
N GLU A 210 12.71 -8.26 43.72
CA GLU A 210 11.51 -8.07 44.51
C GLU A 210 11.85 -7.86 46.00
N GLY A 211 11.19 -6.90 46.63
CA GLY A 211 11.38 -6.56 48.04
C GLY A 211 12.50 -5.56 48.31
N MET A 212 13.25 -5.13 47.29
CA MET A 212 14.26 -4.09 47.45
C MET A 212 13.62 -2.72 47.72
N ALA A 213 14.18 -1.97 48.66
CA ALA A 213 13.80 -0.58 48.88
C ALA A 213 14.26 0.27 47.69
N VAL A 214 13.35 1.08 47.14
CA VAL A 214 13.60 1.92 45.98
C VAL A 214 13.28 3.37 46.30
N THR A 215 14.09 4.28 45.76
CA THR A 215 13.85 5.72 45.84
C THR A 215 13.53 6.21 44.45
N ILE A 216 12.37 6.86 44.30
CA ILE A 216 11.94 7.42 43.02
C ILE A 216 12.88 8.57 42.67
N MET A 217 13.55 8.46 41.52
CA MET A 217 14.26 9.57 40.92
C MET A 217 13.31 10.26 39.93
N PRO A 218 13.14 11.59 40.01
CA PRO A 218 12.39 12.32 38.99
C PRO A 218 13.01 12.09 37.61
N GLU A 219 12.18 12.00 36.57
CA GLU A 219 12.66 12.12 35.19
C GLU A 219 13.42 13.44 35.02
N MET A 220 14.57 13.40 34.34
CA MET A 220 15.34 14.58 33.95
C MET A 220 14.82 15.19 32.66
#